data_AF-A0A8X8X3F2-F1
#
_entry.id   AF-A0A8X8X3F2-F1
#
_cell.length_a   1.000
_cell.length_b   1.000
_cell.length_c   1.000
_cell.angle_alpha   90.00
_cell.angle_beta   90.00
_cell.angle_gamma   90.00
#
_symmetry.space_group_name_H-M   'P 1'
#
loop_
_entity.id
_entity.type
_entity.pdbx_description
1 polymer ?
#
loop_
_entity_poly.entity_id
_entity_poly.type
_entity_poly.pdbx_seq_one_letter_code
_entity_poly.pdbx_strand_id
1 'polypeptide(L)'
;MKMMSDSLQMATGLEIVDMFPSSRIAAALSWGKLRRIRTMRRKLDVILDDIIDRHRRNRGGNSEFGGEDLVDVFLRAKEEEELKFPIDNHNIKAVLYDMFTAGSDAAAVATDWAMVELLRHPRVMAKAQAEVRQALKENPGAEDLDMTEIFGLVAARKQKLFVVATPYES
;
A
#
# COMPACT_ATOMS: atom_id res chain seq x y z
N MET A 1 -0.25 -1.37 10.68
CA MET A 1 0.11 -0.01 10.22
C MET A 1 1.48 0.45 10.72
N LYS A 2 1.74 0.62 12.03
CA LYS A 2 3.06 1.10 12.53
C LYS A 2 4.27 0.33 11.99
N MET A 3 4.19 -1.00 11.90
CA MET A 3 5.28 -1.83 11.35
C MET A 3 5.55 -1.55 9.86
N MET A 4 4.50 -1.31 9.06
CA MET A 4 4.64 -0.99 7.63
C MET A 4 5.20 0.41 7.43
N SER A 5 4.72 1.40 8.19
CA SER A 5 5.26 2.76 8.17
C SER A 5 6.72 2.81 8.62
N ASP A 6 7.08 2.12 9.72
CA ASP A 6 8.47 1.94 10.16
C ASP A 6 9.31 1.29 9.05
N SER A 7 8.77 0.29 8.35
CA SER A 7 9.48 -0.40 7.26
C SER A 7 9.70 0.52 6.05
N LEU A 8 8.71 1.34 5.68
CA LEU A 8 8.86 2.30 4.59
C LEU A 8 9.89 3.36 4.97
N GLN A 9 9.81 3.95 6.16
CA GLN A 9 10.79 4.93 6.65
C GLN A 9 12.22 4.37 6.69
N MET A 10 12.39 3.06 6.89
CA MET A 10 13.71 2.43 6.83
C MET A 10 14.16 2.14 5.40
N ALA A 11 13.25 1.84 4.49
CA ALA A 11 13.53 1.65 3.07
C ALA A 11 13.80 2.98 2.35
N THR A 12 13.14 4.05 2.78
CA THR A 12 13.31 5.41 2.27
C THR A 12 14.42 6.11 3.03
N GLY A 13 15.55 6.34 2.37
CA GLY A 13 16.65 7.13 2.93
C GLY A 13 17.98 6.54 2.50
N LEU A 14 18.73 7.33 1.72
CA LEU A 14 20.09 7.00 1.32
C LEU A 14 20.94 6.77 2.57
N GLU A 15 21.45 5.56 2.73
CA GLU A 15 22.42 5.25 3.78
C GLU A 15 23.85 5.45 3.28
N ILE A 16 24.77 5.68 4.22
CA ILE A 16 26.20 5.79 3.91
C ILE A 16 26.72 4.49 3.27
N VAL A 17 26.15 3.34 3.66
CA VAL A 17 26.49 2.05 3.04
C VAL A 17 26.01 1.94 1.59
N ASP A 18 24.95 2.65 1.19
CA ASP A 18 24.46 2.64 -0.19
C ASP A 18 25.39 3.45 -1.10
N MET A 19 26.00 4.51 -0.57
CA MET A 19 26.99 5.33 -1.29
C MET A 19 28.39 4.69 -1.33
N PHE A 20 28.76 3.94 -0.27
CA PHE A 20 30.07 3.31 -0.12
C PHE A 20 29.95 1.83 0.26
N PRO A 21 29.42 0.96 -0.63
CA PRO A 21 29.10 -0.43 -0.32
C PRO A 21 30.33 -1.29 0.03
N SER A 22 31.52 -0.89 -0.42
CA SER A 22 32.78 -1.58 -0.11
C SER A 22 33.46 -1.11 1.19
N SER A 23 32.98 -0.03 1.82
CA SER A 23 33.59 0.51 3.03
C SER A 23 33.11 -0.22 4.28
N ARG A 24 34.05 -0.83 5.01
CA ARG A 24 33.76 -1.51 6.28
C ARG A 24 33.29 -0.54 7.37
N ILE A 25 33.74 0.72 7.32
CA ILE A 25 33.31 1.76 8.27
C ILE A 25 31.87 2.19 7.96
N ALA A 26 31.53 2.38 6.68
CA ALA A 26 30.16 2.67 6.26
C ALA A 26 29.19 1.56 6.69
N ALA A 27 29.58 0.30 6.47
CA ALA A 27 28.80 -0.86 6.91
C ALA A 27 28.63 -0.91 8.44
N ALA A 28 29.66 -0.51 9.21
CA ALA A 28 29.59 -0.45 10.66
C ALA A 28 28.65 0.66 11.17
N LEU A 29 28.67 1.84 10.53
CA LEU A 29 27.78 2.95 10.88
C LEU A 29 26.31 2.62 10.59
N SER A 30 26.00 1.99 9.45
CA SER A 30 24.63 1.59 9.09
C SER A 30 24.19 0.27 9.77
N TRP A 31 25.02 -0.36 10.60
CA TRP A 31 24.76 -1.68 11.18
C TRP A 31 23.46 -1.74 12.00
N GLY A 32 23.16 -0.69 12.78
CA GLY A 32 21.94 -0.61 13.57
C GLY A 32 20.68 -0.64 12.71
N LYS A 33 20.65 0.17 11.64
CA LYS A 33 19.54 0.21 10.68
C LYS A 33 19.41 -1.11 9.92
N LEU A 34 20.52 -1.67 9.43
CA LEU A 34 20.55 -2.96 8.74
C LEU A 34 20.02 -4.11 9.61
N ARG A 35 20.35 -4.12 10.90
CA ARG A 35 19.78 -5.07 11.86
C ARG A 35 18.27 -4.90 12.00
N ARG A 36 17.78 -3.66 12.13
CA ARG A 36 16.35 -3.37 12.25
C ARG A 36 15.57 -3.78 11.00
N ILE A 37 16.09 -3.47 9.81
CA ILE A 37 15.53 -3.89 8.51
C ILE A 37 15.44 -5.42 8.43
N ARG A 38 16.52 -6.14 8.80
CA ARG A 38 16.51 -7.62 8.80
C ARG A 38 15.46 -8.19 9.74
N THR A 39 15.31 -7.63 10.94
CA THR A 39 14.29 -8.06 11.90
C THR A 39 12.88 -7.81 11.36
N MET A 40 12.63 -6.65 10.75
CA MET A 40 11.34 -6.35 10.13
C MET A 40 11.03 -7.26 8.95
N ARG A 41 12.02 -7.48 8.07
CA ARG A 41 11.88 -8.41 6.95
C ARG A 41 11.44 -9.79 7.42
N ARG A 42 12.06 -10.35 8.47
CA ARG A 42 11.66 -11.66 9.02
C ARG A 42 10.21 -11.69 9.51
N LYS A 43 9.74 -10.63 10.17
CA LYS A 43 8.35 -10.55 10.64
C LYS A 43 7.37 -10.47 9.48
N LEU A 44 7.69 -9.66 8.47
CA LEU A 44 6.89 -9.56 7.23
C LEU A 44 6.85 -10.89 6.49
N ASP A 45 7.98 -11.59 6.43
CA ASP A 45 8.09 -12.89 5.76
C ASP A 45 7.11 -13.91 6.36
N VAL A 46 7.08 -14.02 7.70
CA VAL A 46 6.16 -14.91 8.43
C VAL A 46 4.70 -14.57 8.15
N ILE A 47 4.35 -13.29 8.10
CA ILE A 47 2.96 -12.85 7.84
C ILE A 47 2.55 -13.17 6.40
N LEU A 48 3.43 -12.88 5.43
CA LEU A 48 3.13 -13.11 4.02
C LEU A 48 3.13 -14.61 3.68
N ASP A 49 3.99 -15.41 4.31
CA ASP A 49 3.96 -16.87 4.18
C ASP A 49 2.64 -17.43 4.71
N ASP A 50 2.18 -16.98 5.88
CA ASP A 50 0.88 -17.38 6.43
C ASP A 50 -0.29 -16.99 5.51
N ILE A 51 -0.24 -15.80 4.89
CA ILE A 51 -1.21 -15.39 3.86
C ILE A 51 -1.18 -16.36 2.68
N ILE A 52 -0.01 -16.64 2.10
CA ILE A 52 0.13 -17.55 0.96
C ILE A 52 -0.36 -18.96 1.31
N ASP A 53 -0.01 -19.46 2.50
CA ASP A 53 -0.40 -20.79 2.95
C ASP A 53 -1.91 -20.90 3.22
N ARG A 54 -2.56 -19.82 3.69
CA ARG A 54 -4.01 -19.77 3.79
C ARG A 54 -4.68 -19.91 2.42
N HIS A 55 -4.22 -19.16 1.42
CA HIS A 55 -4.78 -19.22 0.06
C HIS A 55 -4.53 -20.59 -0.58
N ARG A 56 -3.36 -21.20 -0.37
CA ARG A 56 -3.09 -22.58 -0.81
C ARG A 56 -4.04 -23.60 -0.19
N ARG A 57 -4.33 -23.49 1.11
CA ARG A 57 -5.25 -24.40 1.82
C ARG A 57 -6.70 -24.20 1.40
N ASN A 58 -7.08 -22.98 1.02
CA ASN A 58 -8.43 -22.61 0.65
C ASN A 58 -8.67 -22.62 -0.88
N ARG A 59 -7.82 -23.28 -1.67
CA ARG A 59 -8.00 -23.36 -3.12
C ARG A 59 -9.37 -23.93 -3.49
N GLY A 60 -10.20 -23.08 -4.09
CA GLY A 60 -11.58 -23.39 -4.48
C GLY A 60 -12.67 -23.02 -3.47
N GLY A 61 -12.31 -22.42 -2.33
CA GLY A 61 -13.25 -21.87 -1.36
C GLY A 61 -13.13 -20.36 -1.29
N ASN A 62 -14.28 -19.66 -1.34
CA ASN A 62 -14.41 -18.21 -1.18
C ASN A 62 -13.30 -17.62 -0.30
N SER A 63 -12.56 -16.64 -0.84
CA SER A 63 -11.79 -15.72 0.01
C SER A 63 -12.72 -15.09 1.06
N GLU A 64 -12.16 -14.47 2.11
CA GLU A 64 -12.97 -13.71 3.10
C GLU A 64 -13.87 -12.65 2.43
N PHE A 65 -13.58 -12.27 1.18
CA PHE A 65 -14.32 -11.30 0.37
C PHE A 65 -15.09 -11.92 -0.81
N GLY A 66 -15.27 -13.24 -0.85
CA GLY A 66 -16.19 -13.90 -1.79
C GLY A 66 -15.76 -13.95 -3.25
N GLY A 67 -14.44 -13.98 -3.54
CA GLY A 67 -13.92 -14.07 -4.91
C GLY A 67 -12.44 -14.41 -5.02
N GLU A 68 -11.96 -14.67 -6.24
CA GLU A 68 -10.53 -14.82 -6.55
C GLU A 68 -9.78 -13.51 -6.26
N ASP A 69 -8.68 -13.58 -5.51
CA ASP A 69 -7.82 -12.42 -5.27
C ASP A 69 -6.44 -12.54 -5.94
N LEU A 70 -5.62 -11.50 -5.77
CA LEU A 70 -4.30 -11.42 -6.40
C LEU A 70 -3.37 -12.57 -5.99
N VAL A 71 -3.47 -13.07 -4.76
CA VAL A 71 -2.66 -14.20 -4.27
C VAL A 71 -3.05 -15.46 -5.02
N ASP A 72 -4.35 -15.69 -5.22
CA ASP A 72 -4.86 -16.83 -5.99
C ASP A 72 -4.39 -16.79 -7.45
N VAL A 73 -4.45 -15.61 -8.08
CA VAL A 73 -3.95 -15.41 -9.45
C VAL A 73 -2.46 -15.72 -9.55
N PHE A 74 -1.64 -15.24 -8.62
CA PHE A 74 -0.21 -15.53 -8.62
C PHE A 74 0.09 -17.01 -8.36
N LEU A 75 -0.68 -17.65 -7.47
CA LEU A 75 -0.54 -19.08 -7.20
C LEU A 75 -0.91 -19.92 -8.43
N ARG A 76 -1.94 -19.53 -9.20
CA ARG A 76 -2.29 -20.18 -10.47
C ARG A 76 -1.22 -19.96 -11.54
N ALA A 77 -0.78 -18.71 -11.74
CA ALA A 77 0.26 -18.37 -12.71
C ALA A 77 1.60 -19.09 -12.43
N LYS A 78 1.87 -19.36 -11.15
CA LYS A 78 3.04 -20.15 -10.74
C LYS A 78 2.95 -21.62 -11.16
N GLU A 79 1.74 -22.18 -11.23
CA GLU A 79 1.49 -23.59 -11.55
C GLU A 79 1.33 -23.87 -13.04
N GLU A 80 0.87 -22.88 -13.80
CA GLU A 80 0.69 -23.02 -15.24
C GLU A 80 2.03 -23.15 -15.99
N GLU A 81 3.17 -22.81 -15.37
CA GLU A 81 4.54 -22.89 -15.93
C GLU A 81 4.73 -22.21 -17.32
N GLU A 82 3.73 -21.47 -17.81
CA GLU A 82 3.76 -20.78 -19.12
C GLU A 82 4.63 -19.51 -19.12
N LEU A 83 5.10 -19.09 -17.94
CA LEU A 83 5.92 -17.90 -17.81
C LEU A 83 7.35 -18.16 -18.31
N LYS A 84 7.85 -17.25 -19.15
CA LYS A 84 9.26 -17.26 -19.62
C LYS A 84 10.27 -17.29 -18.47
N PHE A 85 9.89 -16.78 -17.31
CA PHE A 85 10.68 -16.83 -16.08
C PHE A 85 9.82 -17.40 -14.96
N PRO A 86 10.28 -18.45 -14.26
CA PRO A 86 9.51 -19.04 -13.17
C PRO A 86 9.37 -18.04 -12.03
N ILE A 87 8.14 -17.87 -11.54
CA ILE A 87 7.87 -17.08 -10.34
C ILE A 87 7.90 -17.96 -9.10
N ASP A 88 8.50 -17.48 -8.02
CA ASP A 88 8.56 -18.17 -6.74
C ASP A 88 7.77 -17.43 -5.66
N ASN A 89 7.74 -17.99 -4.45
CA ASN A 89 7.05 -17.34 -3.34
C ASN A 89 7.71 -16.01 -2.95
N HIS A 90 9.01 -15.81 -3.19
CA HIS A 90 9.65 -14.53 -2.90
C HIS A 90 9.15 -13.44 -3.85
N ASN A 91 8.92 -13.75 -5.13
CA ASN A 91 8.34 -12.81 -6.08
C ASN A 91 6.92 -12.42 -5.65
N ILE A 92 6.08 -13.39 -5.29
CA ILE A 92 4.71 -13.14 -4.81
C ILE A 92 4.74 -12.25 -3.57
N LYS A 93 5.54 -12.61 -2.55
CA LYS A 93 5.69 -11.83 -1.33
C LYS A 93 6.16 -10.39 -1.61
N ALA A 94 7.07 -10.20 -2.56
CA ALA A 94 7.58 -8.89 -2.92
C ALA A 94 6.47 -7.99 -3.51
N VAL A 95 5.67 -8.52 -4.45
CA VAL A 95 4.57 -7.75 -5.05
C VAL A 95 3.49 -7.43 -4.02
N LEU A 96 3.10 -8.40 -3.19
CA LEU A 96 2.12 -8.15 -2.13
C LEU A 96 2.61 -7.05 -1.18
N TYR A 97 3.86 -7.12 -0.74
CA TYR A 97 4.44 -6.11 0.13
C TYR A 97 4.46 -4.71 -0.52
N ASP A 98 4.86 -4.63 -1.79
CA ASP A 98 4.90 -3.36 -2.53
C ASP A 98 3.50 -2.72 -2.64
N MET A 99 2.50 -3.51 -3.05
CA MET A 99 1.12 -3.03 -3.15
C MET A 99 0.53 -2.59 -1.81
N PHE A 100 0.72 -3.39 -0.75
CA PHE A 100 0.22 -3.04 0.58
C PHE A 100 0.86 -1.77 1.14
N THR A 101 2.17 -1.60 0.97
CA THR A 101 2.88 -0.41 1.47
C THR A 101 2.54 0.84 0.67
N ALA A 102 2.57 0.77 -0.66
CA ALA A 102 2.24 1.88 -1.53
C ALA A 102 0.78 2.35 -1.36
N GLY A 103 -0.17 1.41 -1.28
CA GLY A 103 -1.59 1.73 -1.14
C GLY A 103 -1.95 2.31 0.22
N SER A 104 -1.38 1.76 1.31
CA SER A 104 -1.74 2.17 2.67
C SER A 104 -1.28 3.59 2.99
N ASP A 105 -0.03 3.94 2.65
CA ASP A 105 0.53 5.24 3.02
C ASP A 105 -0.11 6.39 2.22
N ALA A 106 -0.40 6.17 0.93
CA ALA A 106 -1.13 7.15 0.12
C ALA A 106 -2.55 7.39 0.64
N ALA A 107 -3.28 6.33 1.00
CA ALA A 107 -4.64 6.42 1.55
C ALA A 107 -4.66 7.12 2.92
N ALA A 108 -3.69 6.82 3.79
CA ALA A 108 -3.56 7.47 5.09
C ALA A 108 -3.33 8.99 4.92
N VAL A 109 -2.38 9.38 4.08
CA VAL A 109 -2.11 10.80 3.79
C VAL A 109 -3.34 11.50 3.21
N ALA A 110 -4.03 10.87 2.26
CA ALA A 110 -5.26 11.44 1.68
C ALA A 110 -6.35 11.65 2.75
N THR A 111 -6.51 10.69 3.66
CA THR A 111 -7.49 10.77 4.76
C THR A 111 -7.13 11.87 5.75
N ASP A 112 -5.86 11.98 6.13
CA ASP A 112 -5.38 13.05 7.02
C ASP A 112 -5.65 14.42 6.41
N TRP A 113 -5.36 14.61 5.12
CA TRP A 113 -5.66 15.85 4.40
C TRP A 113 -7.16 16.13 4.31
N ALA A 114 -7.98 15.12 4.01
CA ALA A 114 -9.43 15.26 3.98
C ALA A 114 -9.96 15.74 5.35
N MET A 115 -9.49 15.14 6.44
CA MET A 115 -9.87 15.55 7.80
C MET A 115 -9.40 16.97 8.15
N VAL A 116 -8.16 17.33 7.79
CA VAL A 116 -7.64 18.69 7.97
C VAL A 116 -8.49 19.71 7.22
N GLU A 117 -8.89 19.40 5.98
CA GLU A 117 -9.70 20.30 5.15
C GLU A 117 -11.13 20.45 5.71
N LEU A 118 -11.73 19.34 6.17
CA LEU A 118 -13.04 19.38 6.84
C LEU A 118 -13.02 20.22 8.12
N LEU A 119 -11.97 20.12 8.93
CA LEU A 119 -11.81 20.92 10.15
C LEU A 119 -11.67 22.42 9.84
N ARG A 120 -11.09 22.78 8.69
CA ARG A 120 -11.00 24.18 8.22
C ARG A 120 -12.33 24.73 7.70
N HIS A 121 -13.26 23.86 7.30
CA HIS A 121 -14.56 24.23 6.77
C HIS A 121 -15.72 23.63 7.58
N PRO A 122 -16.03 24.17 8.79
CA PRO A 122 -17.02 23.59 9.71
C PRO A 122 -18.42 23.38 9.11
N ARG A 123 -18.84 24.25 8.17
CA ARG A 123 -20.12 24.10 7.46
C ARG A 123 -20.17 22.84 6.60
N VAL A 124 -19.07 22.53 5.89
CA VAL A 124 -18.95 21.33 5.06
C VAL A 124 -18.86 20.09 5.93
N MET A 125 -18.09 20.14 7.03
CA MET A 125 -18.02 19.06 8.01
C MET A 125 -19.38 18.72 8.61
N ALA A 126 -20.17 19.72 9.01
CA ALA A 126 -21.51 19.50 9.55
C ALA A 126 -22.44 18.83 8.54
N LYS A 127 -22.33 19.21 7.26
CA LYS A 127 -23.10 18.59 6.17
C LYS A 127 -22.70 17.12 5.95
N ALA A 128 -21.40 16.84 5.81
CA ALA A 128 -20.89 15.47 5.63
C ALA A 128 -21.29 14.54 6.78
N GLN A 129 -21.21 15.01 8.04
CA GLN A 129 -21.67 14.25 9.20
C GLN A 129 -23.18 13.97 9.17
N ALA A 130 -23.99 14.92 8.68
CA ALA A 130 -25.43 14.73 8.56
C ALA A 130 -25.76 13.69 7.48
N GLU A 131 -25.08 13.73 6.33
CA GLU A 131 -25.24 12.77 5.23
C GLU A 131 -24.87 11.36 5.67
N VAL A 132 -23.72 11.16 6.33
CA VAL A 132 -23.31 9.85 6.87
C VAL A 132 -24.32 9.33 7.90
N ARG A 133 -24.81 10.19 8.80
CA ARG A 133 -25.86 9.79 9.78
C ARG A 133 -27.18 9.44 9.11
N GLN A 134 -27.51 10.06 7.98
CA GLN A 134 -28.71 9.74 7.23
C GLN A 134 -28.57 8.39 6.53
N ALA A 135 -27.49 8.17 5.79
CA ALA A 135 -27.22 6.90 5.11
C ALA A 135 -27.22 5.71 6.08
N LEU A 136 -26.62 5.85 7.27
CA LEU A 136 -26.58 4.78 8.26
C LEU A 136 -27.93 4.48 8.94
N LYS A 137 -28.89 5.41 8.91
CA LYS A 137 -30.24 5.14 9.45
C LYS A 137 -31.03 4.15 8.60
N GLU A 138 -30.67 4.03 7.32
CA GLU A 138 -31.32 3.10 6.39
C GLU A 138 -30.81 1.65 6.57
N ASN A 139 -29.85 1.44 7.49
CA ASN A 139 -29.17 0.16 7.73
C ASN A 139 -28.70 -0.55 6.44
N PRO A 140 -28.05 0.16 5.49
CA PRO A 140 -27.51 -0.46 4.29
C PRO A 140 -26.45 -1.48 4.68
N GLY A 141 -26.39 -2.61 3.96
CA GLY A 141 -25.23 -3.50 4.04
C GLY A 141 -23.97 -2.74 3.63
N ALA A 142 -22.79 -3.20 4.05
CA ALA A 142 -21.53 -2.57 3.66
C ALA A 142 -21.35 -2.49 2.12
N GLU A 143 -22.02 -3.38 1.39
CA GLU A 143 -22.06 -3.46 -0.07
C GLU A 143 -23.01 -2.43 -0.72
N ASP A 144 -23.99 -1.92 0.03
CA ASP A 144 -24.98 -0.94 -0.44
C ASP A 144 -24.51 0.51 -0.21
N LEU A 145 -23.40 0.69 0.51
CA LEU A 145 -22.78 2.00 0.72
C LEU A 145 -21.97 2.38 -0.52
N ASP A 146 -22.51 3.28 -1.33
CA ASP A 146 -21.73 3.91 -2.40
C ASP A 146 -20.66 4.85 -1.81
N MET A 147 -19.49 4.27 -1.57
CA MET A 147 -18.30 4.96 -1.08
C MET A 147 -17.67 5.90 -2.13
N THR A 148 -18.16 5.86 -3.37
CA THR A 148 -17.66 6.70 -4.48
C THR A 148 -18.16 8.13 -4.34
N GLU A 149 -19.36 8.35 -3.78
CA GLU A 149 -19.96 9.68 -3.63
C GLU A 149 -19.45 10.45 -2.39
N ILE A 150 -18.89 9.77 -1.40
CA ILE A 150 -18.34 10.41 -0.18
C ILE A 150 -17.06 11.22 -0.49
N PHE A 151 -16.41 10.96 -1.63
CA PHE A 151 -15.33 11.79 -2.18
C PHE A 151 -15.84 13.07 -2.87
N GLY A 152 -16.89 13.70 -2.32
CA GLY A 152 -17.33 15.06 -2.65
C GLY A 152 -16.29 16.16 -2.36
N LEU A 153 -15.09 15.79 -1.91
CA LEU A 153 -13.88 16.60 -1.94
C LEU A 153 -13.12 16.34 -3.25
N VAL A 154 -13.73 16.71 -4.39
CA VAL A 154 -12.92 17.08 -5.56
C VAL A 154 -12.18 18.35 -5.13
N ALA A 155 -11.00 18.16 -4.53
CA ALA A 155 -10.02 19.21 -4.40
C ALA A 155 -9.76 19.69 -5.82
N ALA A 156 -10.35 20.83 -6.17
CA ALA A 156 -10.12 21.50 -7.41
C ALA A 156 -8.64 21.91 -7.46
N ARG A 157 -7.75 21.00 -7.84
CA ARG A 157 -6.44 21.37 -8.35
C ARG A 157 -6.69 22.00 -9.72
N LYS A 158 -6.87 23.32 -9.70
CA LYS A 158 -7.01 24.13 -10.90
C LYS A 158 -5.65 24.23 -11.59
N GLN A 159 -5.21 23.15 -12.25
CA GLN A 159 -4.47 23.12 -13.53
C GLN A 159 -3.87 21.73 -13.82
N LYS A 160 -4.03 21.30 -15.08
CA LYS A 160 -3.31 20.16 -15.67
C LYS A 160 -1.83 20.53 -15.77
N LEU A 161 -0.97 19.80 -15.06
CA LEU A 161 0.47 19.82 -15.33
C LEU A 161 0.70 19.14 -16.68
N PHE A 162 0.98 19.93 -17.71
CA PHE A 162 1.59 19.41 -18.93
C PHE A 162 3.11 19.45 -18.72
N VAL A 163 3.75 18.29 -18.82
CA VAL A 163 5.21 18.22 -18.96
C VAL A 163 5.53 18.66 -20.38
N VAL A 164 6.03 19.88 -20.54
CA VAL A 164 6.58 20.36 -21.81
C VAL A 164 8.07 20.02 -21.79
N ALA A 165 8.46 18.98 -22.50
CA ALA A 165 9.87 18.71 -22.78
C ALA A 165 10.38 19.80 -23.73
N THR A 166 11.24 20.68 -23.23
CA THR A 166 12.03 21.57 -24.08
C THR A 166 13.31 20.83 -24.48
N PRO A 167 13.62 20.70 -25.78
CA PRO A 167 14.91 20.18 -26.19
C PRO A 167 16.00 21.16 -25.75
N TYR A 168 17.11 20.62 -25.24
CA TYR A 168 18.33 21.40 -25.03
C TYR A 168 18.89 21.76 -26.40
N GLU A 169 18.84 23.03 -26.80
CA GLU A 169 19.57 23.51 -27.97
C GLU A 169 21.05 23.68 -27.58
N SER A 170 21.92 22.93 -28.26
CA SER A 170 23.38 23.05 -28.20
C SER A 170 23.89 24.12 -29.15
#